data_AF-A0A6G1A921-F1
#
_entry.id   AF-A0A6G1A921-F1
#
_cell.length_a   1.000
_cell.length_b   1.000
_cell.length_c   1.000
_cell.angle_alpha   90.00
_cell.angle_beta   90.00
_cell.angle_gamma   90.00
#
_symmetry.space_group_name_H-M   'P 1'
#
loop_
_entity.id
_entity.type
_entity.pdbx_description
1 polymer ?
#
loop_
_entity_poly.entity_id
_entity_poly.type
_entity_poly.pdbx_seq_one_letter_code
_entity_poly.pdbx_strand_id
1 'polypeptide(L)'
;SRIPGPELRGVPPQQALSPAQPVQRYLPQQLSPPGFLPPNWHQEPRKSSSLLKELGALHVVNALLHVFFGSYLVTAVESLHLVVLKSWYPFWGAAPFLISGILVITMEMVSKTYLKILCLMAHGVSFFCVLAGLFVIAKDLFLESPFDFPIWTPYPNSTVYIQRLELALLCFTFLEFFLLSSTAITVCREGHRSAE
;
A
#
# COMPACT_ATOMS: atom_id res chain seq x y z
N SER A 1 -7.77 -82.57 38.13
CA SER A 1 -6.74 -82.50 37.07
C SER A 1 -5.88 -81.27 37.34
N ARG A 2 -4.54 -81.40 37.35
CA ARG A 2 -3.49 -80.34 37.33
C ARG A 2 -3.46 -79.26 38.46
N ILE A 3 -2.26 -78.77 38.81
CA ILE A 3 -1.82 -77.87 39.92
C ILE A 3 -0.63 -77.03 39.34
N PRO A 4 -0.36 -75.72 39.65
CA PRO A 4 -0.28 -74.97 40.94
C PRO A 4 -1.26 -73.75 41.00
N GLY A 5 -1.17 -72.66 41.80
CA GLY A 5 -0.11 -71.95 42.58
C GLY A 5 0.67 -70.90 41.75
N PRO A 6 1.38 -69.87 42.31
CA PRO A 6 2.01 -69.81 43.66
C PRO A 6 2.00 -68.43 44.41
N GLU A 7 2.64 -68.40 45.60
CA GLU A 7 3.43 -67.33 46.28
C GLU A 7 3.36 -65.83 45.90
N LEU A 8 3.30 -64.95 46.93
CA LEU A 8 3.99 -63.64 46.92
C LEU A 8 4.23 -63.01 48.33
N ARG A 9 5.42 -63.29 48.89
CA ARG A 9 6.39 -62.37 49.59
C ARG A 9 5.99 -60.88 49.71
N GLY A 10 6.32 -60.11 50.76
CA GLY A 10 7.21 -60.27 51.94
C GLY A 10 7.45 -58.89 52.63
N VAL A 11 8.20 -58.80 53.74
CA VAL A 11 8.16 -57.66 54.70
C VAL A 11 9.53 -56.87 54.80
N PRO A 12 9.87 -55.95 55.75
CA PRO A 12 9.99 -54.49 55.46
C PRO A 12 11.43 -53.83 55.55
N PRO A 13 11.80 -52.73 56.30
CA PRO A 13 12.75 -51.70 55.80
C PRO A 13 14.03 -51.46 56.66
N GLN A 14 14.95 -50.53 56.26
CA GLN A 14 15.66 -49.53 57.12
C GLN A 14 16.85 -48.77 56.45
N GLN A 15 17.24 -47.62 57.06
CA GLN A 15 18.60 -46.96 57.05
C GLN A 15 19.15 -46.39 55.70
N ALA A 16 20.16 -45.49 55.61
CA ALA A 16 21.09 -44.87 56.59
C ALA A 16 21.37 -43.34 56.32
N LEU A 17 22.54 -42.80 56.71
CA LEU A 17 22.79 -41.37 57.02
C LEU A 17 24.12 -40.75 56.47
N SER A 18 24.04 -39.71 55.61
CA SER A 18 25.12 -38.71 55.27
C SER A 18 26.46 -39.22 54.68
N PRO A 19 27.50 -38.38 54.42
CA PRO A 19 27.54 -37.03 53.81
C PRO A 19 28.64 -36.85 52.71
N ALA A 20 28.59 -35.79 51.88
CA ALA A 20 29.77 -35.11 51.27
C ALA A 20 29.41 -33.88 50.40
N GLN A 21 30.35 -32.95 50.22
CA GLN A 21 30.38 -31.92 49.16
C GLN A 21 31.70 -32.02 48.37
N PRO A 22 31.84 -31.28 47.26
CA PRO A 22 32.95 -30.33 47.19
C PRO A 22 32.53 -28.89 46.87
N VAL A 23 33.32 -27.93 47.37
CA VAL A 23 33.16 -26.49 47.16
C VAL A 23 33.75 -26.07 45.82
N GLN A 24 33.02 -25.27 45.04
CA GLN A 24 33.58 -24.58 43.88
C GLN A 24 33.48 -23.05 44.03
N ARG A 25 34.61 -22.43 44.41
CA ARG A 25 34.84 -21.00 44.25
C ARG A 25 35.58 -20.78 42.93
N TYR A 26 35.17 -19.78 42.14
CA TYR A 26 36.03 -18.74 41.54
C TYR A 26 35.12 -17.74 40.79
N LEU A 27 35.31 -16.43 41.03
CA LEU A 27 34.74 -15.31 40.26
C LEU A 27 35.66 -14.98 39.05
N PRO A 28 35.34 -14.08 38.08
CA PRO A 28 34.42 -12.95 38.20
C PRO A 28 33.43 -12.68 37.04
N GLN A 29 32.33 -11.99 37.40
CA GLN A 29 31.72 -10.85 36.69
C GLN A 29 31.74 -10.82 35.14
N GLN A 30 30.59 -11.10 34.51
CA GLN A 30 30.32 -10.81 33.10
C GLN A 30 29.03 -9.98 32.94
N LEU A 31 28.94 -9.19 31.87
CA LEU A 31 27.94 -8.14 31.65
C LEU A 31 26.48 -8.64 31.64
N SER A 32 25.56 -7.77 32.08
CA SER A 32 24.16 -7.84 31.71
C SER A 32 24.01 -7.79 30.18
N PRO A 33 23.27 -8.71 29.55
CA PRO A 33 22.83 -8.54 28.17
C PRO A 33 21.93 -7.29 28.05
N PRO A 34 22.03 -6.50 26.97
CA PRO A 34 21.03 -5.48 26.67
C PRO A 34 19.64 -6.09 26.56
N GLY A 35 18.61 -5.32 26.94
CA GLY A 35 17.23 -5.79 26.91
C GLY A 35 16.74 -6.10 25.49
N PHE A 36 16.81 -7.37 25.09
CA PHE A 36 16.15 -7.89 23.89
C PHE A 36 14.63 -7.82 24.08
N LEU A 37 14.04 -6.68 23.72
CA LEU A 37 12.62 -6.60 23.43
C LEU A 37 12.29 -7.62 22.33
N PRO A 38 11.28 -8.49 22.52
CA PRO A 38 10.92 -9.48 21.50
C PRO A 38 10.49 -8.76 20.23
N PRO A 39 11.00 -9.14 19.03
CA PRO A 39 10.71 -8.38 17.83
C PRO A 39 9.23 -8.46 17.45
N ASN A 40 8.74 -7.33 16.94
CA ASN A 40 7.41 -7.14 16.39
C ASN A 40 7.24 -7.94 15.07
N TRP A 41 7.12 -9.26 15.15
CA TRP A 41 6.87 -10.11 13.97
C TRP A 41 5.37 -10.31 13.69
N HIS A 42 4.54 -10.50 14.73
CA HIS A 42 3.10 -10.78 14.55
C HIS A 42 2.22 -9.55 14.30
N GLN A 43 2.71 -8.34 14.59
CA GLN A 43 1.92 -7.10 14.43
C GLN A 43 2.18 -6.42 13.08
N GLU A 44 3.23 -6.80 12.34
CA GLU A 44 3.61 -6.17 11.06
C GLU A 44 2.73 -6.56 9.87
N PRO A 45 2.44 -7.86 9.59
CA PRO A 45 1.67 -8.24 8.39
C PRO A 45 0.25 -7.67 8.40
N ARG A 46 -0.33 -7.53 9.60
CA ARG A 46 -1.65 -6.92 9.79
C ARG A 46 -1.65 -5.41 9.52
N LYS A 47 -0.52 -4.72 9.67
CA LYS A 47 -0.38 -3.29 9.36
C LYS A 47 -0.17 -3.06 7.87
N SER A 48 0.67 -3.87 7.21
CA SER A 48 0.89 -3.75 5.76
C SER A 48 -0.36 -4.11 4.96
N SER A 49 -1.14 -5.12 5.36
CA SER A 49 -2.44 -5.40 4.74
C SER A 49 -3.41 -4.20 4.85
N SER A 50 -3.57 -3.62 6.05
CA SER A 50 -4.44 -2.45 6.22
C SER A 50 -3.99 -1.23 5.41
N LEU A 51 -2.69 -1.02 5.26
CA LEU A 51 -2.14 0.08 4.44
C LEU A 51 -2.35 -0.16 2.94
N LEU A 52 -2.20 -1.39 2.45
CA LEU A 52 -2.51 -1.74 1.05
C LEU A 52 -4.00 -1.54 0.74
N LYS A 53 -4.87 -1.89 1.68
CA LYS A 53 -6.32 -1.66 1.57
C LYS A 53 -6.68 -0.18 1.55
N GLU A 54 -6.04 0.62 2.40
CA GLU A 54 -6.23 2.08 2.46
C GLU A 54 -5.73 2.75 1.17
N LEU A 55 -4.53 2.39 0.69
CA LEU A 55 -3.98 2.86 -0.58
C LEU A 55 -4.86 2.46 -1.79
N GLY A 56 -5.36 1.23 -1.82
CA GLY A 56 -6.30 0.78 -2.85
C GLY A 56 -7.64 1.55 -2.82
N ALA A 57 -8.14 1.88 -1.64
CA ALA A 57 -9.32 2.73 -1.48
C ALA A 57 -9.05 4.18 -1.93
N LEU A 58 -7.87 4.73 -1.63
CA LEU A 58 -7.45 6.06 -2.09
C LEU A 58 -7.32 6.13 -3.61
N HIS A 59 -6.76 5.11 -4.27
CA HIS A 59 -6.77 4.99 -5.74
C HIS A 59 -8.21 5.03 -6.30
N VAL A 60 -9.14 4.28 -5.73
CA VAL A 60 -10.55 4.27 -6.18
C VAL A 60 -11.21 5.64 -5.97
N VAL A 61 -11.00 6.29 -4.81
CA VAL A 61 -11.54 7.63 -4.52
C VAL A 61 -10.95 8.69 -5.45
N ASN A 62 -9.63 8.70 -5.65
CA ASN A 62 -8.96 9.66 -6.53
C ASN A 62 -9.40 9.50 -7.99
N ALA A 63 -9.55 8.26 -8.48
CA ALA A 63 -10.04 8.00 -9.82
C ALA A 63 -11.52 8.38 -10.02
N LEU A 64 -12.40 8.12 -9.04
CA LEU A 64 -13.79 8.61 -9.06
C LEU A 64 -13.85 10.15 -9.06
N LEU A 65 -12.96 10.80 -8.31
CA LEU A 65 -12.85 12.25 -8.26
C LEU A 65 -12.35 12.80 -9.61
N HIS A 66 -11.40 12.12 -10.26
CA HIS A 66 -10.91 12.46 -11.61
C HIS A 66 -12.02 12.35 -12.67
N VAL A 67 -12.86 11.31 -12.61
CA VAL A 67 -14.06 11.19 -13.47
C VAL A 67 -15.08 12.30 -13.17
N PHE A 68 -15.32 12.62 -11.89
CA PHE A 68 -16.25 13.70 -11.51
C PHE A 68 -15.80 15.05 -12.07
N PHE A 69 -14.57 15.48 -11.77
CA PHE A 69 -14.01 16.74 -12.28
C PHE A 69 -13.91 16.76 -13.81
N GLY A 70 -13.55 15.63 -14.44
CA GLY A 70 -13.56 15.48 -15.89
C GLY A 70 -14.95 15.61 -16.51
N SER A 71 -15.96 14.98 -15.93
CA SER A 71 -17.36 15.11 -16.39
C SER A 71 -17.90 16.52 -16.20
N TYR A 72 -17.54 17.19 -15.09
CA TYR A 72 -17.88 18.59 -14.87
C TYR A 72 -17.22 19.48 -15.94
N LEU A 73 -15.95 19.23 -16.28
CA LEU A 73 -15.23 19.95 -17.34
C LEU A 73 -15.94 19.81 -18.69
N VAL A 74 -16.46 18.62 -19.04
CA VAL A 74 -17.29 18.43 -20.24
C VAL A 74 -18.55 19.31 -20.20
N THR A 75 -19.26 19.37 -19.06
CA THR A 75 -20.48 20.18 -18.93
C THR A 75 -20.25 21.69 -18.80
N ALA A 76 -19.07 22.11 -18.34
CA ALA A 76 -18.71 23.52 -18.17
C ALA A 76 -18.12 24.14 -19.45
N VAL A 77 -17.69 23.30 -20.41
CA VAL A 77 -17.04 23.72 -21.65
C VAL A 77 -17.88 23.30 -22.86
N GLU A 78 -18.89 24.12 -23.18
CA GLU A 78 -19.67 23.95 -24.42
C GLU A 78 -18.90 24.37 -25.69
N SER A 79 -17.77 25.09 -25.58
CA SER A 79 -17.16 25.77 -26.73
C SER A 79 -15.63 25.99 -26.73
N LEU A 80 -14.87 25.70 -25.67
CA LEU A 80 -13.39 25.80 -25.73
C LEU A 80 -12.74 24.53 -26.27
N HIS A 81 -11.59 24.70 -26.91
CA HIS A 81 -10.91 23.68 -27.70
C HIS A 81 -9.94 22.77 -26.91
N LEU A 82 -10.17 22.61 -25.59
CA LEU A 82 -9.30 21.85 -24.66
C LEU A 82 -8.89 20.49 -25.22
N VAL A 83 -7.58 20.20 -25.23
CA VAL A 83 -7.05 18.94 -25.72
C VAL A 83 -7.18 17.82 -24.68
N VAL A 84 -7.24 18.15 -23.38
CA VAL A 84 -7.72 17.25 -22.31
C VAL A 84 -9.11 16.70 -22.66
N LEU A 85 -10.00 17.56 -23.14
CA LEU A 85 -11.36 17.20 -23.50
C LEU A 85 -11.42 16.48 -24.86
N LYS A 86 -10.74 17.02 -25.87
CA LYS A 86 -10.64 16.46 -27.23
C LYS A 86 -10.10 15.02 -27.24
N SER A 87 -9.16 14.73 -26.33
CA SER A 87 -8.58 13.40 -26.15
C SER A 87 -9.42 12.47 -25.27
N TRP A 88 -10.48 12.96 -24.61
CA TRP A 88 -11.24 12.25 -23.57
C TRP A 88 -10.41 11.77 -22.36
N TYR A 89 -9.26 12.42 -22.09
CA TYR A 89 -8.30 11.97 -21.08
C TYR A 89 -8.93 11.68 -19.70
N PRO A 90 -9.81 12.52 -19.13
CA PRO A 90 -10.36 12.23 -17.79
C PRO A 90 -11.17 10.93 -17.69
N PHE A 91 -11.64 10.39 -18.81
CA PHE A 91 -12.46 9.17 -18.86
C PHE A 91 -11.62 7.90 -19.07
N TRP A 92 -10.78 7.85 -20.12
CA TRP A 92 -9.88 6.70 -20.29
C TRP A 92 -8.70 6.73 -19.33
N GLY A 93 -8.37 7.89 -18.77
CA GLY A 93 -7.30 8.07 -17.81
C GLY A 93 -7.61 7.47 -16.44
N ALA A 94 -8.84 7.65 -15.96
CA ALA A 94 -9.29 7.11 -14.68
C ALA A 94 -9.50 5.58 -14.68
N ALA A 95 -9.69 4.96 -15.85
CA ALA A 95 -9.98 3.52 -15.95
C ALA A 95 -8.81 2.63 -15.46
N PRO A 96 -7.53 2.84 -15.89
CA PRO A 96 -6.37 2.19 -15.29
C PRO A 96 -6.29 2.34 -13.77
N PHE A 97 -6.58 3.54 -13.23
CA PHE A 97 -6.48 3.85 -11.81
C PHE A 97 -7.51 3.06 -10.98
N LEU A 98 -8.77 3.02 -11.44
CA LEU A 98 -9.82 2.17 -10.86
C LEU A 98 -9.44 0.68 -10.87
N ILE A 99 -8.94 0.18 -12.01
CA ILE A 99 -8.50 -1.22 -12.16
C ILE A 99 -7.35 -1.51 -11.19
N SER A 100 -6.37 -0.61 -11.07
CA SER A 100 -5.23 -0.75 -10.17
C SER A 100 -5.66 -0.81 -8.70
N GLY A 101 -6.51 0.13 -8.26
CA GLY A 101 -7.02 0.17 -6.88
C GLY A 101 -7.83 -1.08 -6.48
N ILE A 102 -8.74 -1.52 -7.36
CA ILE A 102 -9.52 -2.76 -7.16
C ILE A 102 -8.59 -3.99 -7.09
N LEU A 103 -7.56 -4.03 -7.93
CA LEU A 103 -6.65 -5.16 -8.04
C LEU A 103 -5.69 -5.27 -6.84
N VAL A 104 -5.25 -4.15 -6.27
CA VAL A 104 -4.50 -4.11 -5.00
C VAL A 104 -5.32 -4.71 -3.85
N ILE A 105 -6.58 -4.30 -3.71
CA ILE A 105 -7.51 -4.84 -2.70
C ILE A 105 -7.75 -6.35 -2.94
N THR A 106 -7.89 -6.76 -4.21
CA THR A 106 -8.07 -8.18 -4.58
C THR A 106 -6.81 -9.00 -4.30
N MET A 107 -5.62 -8.41 -4.42
CA MET A 107 -4.36 -9.08 -4.11
C MET A 107 -4.19 -9.32 -2.61
N GLU A 108 -4.63 -8.40 -1.74
CA GLU A 108 -4.72 -8.63 -0.27
C GLU A 108 -5.61 -9.85 0.03
N MET A 109 -6.81 -9.90 -0.57
CA MET A 109 -7.83 -10.92 -0.32
C MET A 109 -7.46 -12.32 -0.81
N VAL A 110 -6.79 -12.43 -1.98
CA VAL A 110 -6.69 -13.70 -2.74
C VAL A 110 -5.25 -14.11 -3.08
N SER A 111 -4.27 -13.18 -3.00
CA SER A 111 -2.80 -13.38 -3.01
C SER A 111 -2.11 -14.25 -4.09
N LYS A 112 -2.87 -14.84 -5.03
CA LYS A 112 -2.40 -15.69 -6.14
C LYS A 112 -1.34 -15.00 -7.02
N THR A 113 -0.35 -15.76 -7.48
CA THR A 113 0.73 -15.29 -8.37
C THR A 113 0.22 -14.57 -9.63
N TYR A 114 -0.89 -15.04 -10.21
CA TYR A 114 -1.54 -14.36 -11.35
C TYR A 114 -2.01 -12.94 -11.01
N LEU A 115 -2.55 -12.71 -9.82
CA LEU A 115 -2.95 -11.36 -9.36
C LEU A 115 -1.72 -10.46 -9.18
N LYS A 116 -0.60 -10.99 -8.69
CA LYS A 116 0.67 -10.24 -8.57
C LYS A 116 1.17 -9.77 -9.95
N ILE A 117 1.13 -10.65 -10.96
CA ILE A 117 1.50 -10.32 -12.35
C ILE A 117 0.54 -9.27 -12.93
N LEU A 118 -0.77 -9.47 -12.78
CA LEU A 118 -1.77 -8.53 -13.29
C LEU A 118 -1.65 -7.15 -12.60
N CYS A 119 -1.34 -7.13 -11.29
CA CYS A 119 -1.13 -5.90 -10.52
C CYS A 119 0.09 -5.12 -11.04
N LEU A 120 1.20 -5.80 -11.33
CA LEU A 120 2.38 -5.18 -11.93
C LEU A 120 2.07 -4.59 -13.32
N MET A 121 1.30 -5.30 -14.15
CA MET A 121 0.87 -4.79 -15.45
C MET A 121 -0.08 -3.59 -15.33
N ALA A 122 -1.06 -3.64 -14.42
CA ALA A 122 -1.98 -2.53 -14.15
C ALA A 122 -1.26 -1.29 -13.60
N HIS A 123 -0.25 -1.47 -12.74
CA HIS A 123 0.62 -0.39 -12.29
C HIS A 123 1.42 0.22 -13.43
N GLY A 124 1.99 -0.60 -14.33
CA GLY A 124 2.71 -0.12 -15.51
C GLY A 124 1.82 0.70 -16.45
N VAL A 125 0.61 0.21 -16.77
CA VAL A 125 -0.37 0.95 -17.58
C VAL A 125 -0.80 2.25 -16.89
N SER A 126 -1.02 2.22 -15.57
CA SER A 126 -1.35 3.41 -14.77
C SER A 126 -0.21 4.44 -14.79
N PHE A 127 1.05 4.02 -14.72
CA PHE A 127 2.20 4.92 -14.81
C PHE A 127 2.26 5.64 -16.17
N PHE A 128 2.13 4.92 -17.29
CA PHE A 128 2.04 5.55 -18.62
C PHE A 128 0.82 6.48 -18.74
N CYS A 129 -0.30 6.11 -18.12
CA CYS A 129 -1.51 6.92 -18.09
C CYS A 129 -1.33 8.24 -17.31
N VAL A 130 -0.68 8.20 -16.15
CA VAL A 130 -0.32 9.40 -15.37
C VAL A 130 0.60 10.32 -16.18
N LEU A 131 1.61 9.77 -16.87
CA LEU A 131 2.52 10.56 -17.71
C LEU A 131 1.81 11.20 -18.91
N ALA A 132 0.91 10.47 -19.58
CA ALA A 132 0.08 11.01 -20.65
C ALA A 132 -0.85 12.13 -20.14
N GLY A 133 -1.48 11.95 -18.97
CA GLY A 133 -2.30 12.97 -18.33
C GLY A 133 -1.52 14.23 -18.00
N LEU A 134 -0.37 14.07 -17.33
CA LEU A 134 0.52 15.17 -16.99
C LEU A 134 0.96 15.95 -18.23
N PHE A 135 1.28 15.26 -19.33
CA PHE A 135 1.62 15.91 -20.60
C PHE A 135 0.43 16.66 -21.24
N VAL A 136 -0.74 16.05 -21.33
CA VAL A 136 -1.92 16.66 -21.98
C VAL A 136 -2.47 17.83 -21.16
N ILE A 137 -2.56 17.70 -19.84
CA ILE A 137 -3.01 18.77 -18.94
C ILE A 137 -1.99 19.92 -18.90
N ALA A 138 -0.68 19.62 -18.88
CA ALA A 138 0.34 20.66 -19.02
C ALA A 138 0.27 21.36 -20.39
N LYS A 139 -0.05 20.65 -21.48
CA LYS A 139 -0.23 21.28 -22.79
C LYS A 139 -1.43 22.23 -22.82
N ASP A 140 -2.54 21.93 -22.16
CA ASP A 140 -3.64 22.92 -22.05
C ASP A 140 -3.20 24.13 -21.19
N LEU A 141 -2.69 23.90 -19.98
CA LEU A 141 -2.28 24.95 -19.03
C LEU A 141 -1.11 25.86 -19.47
N PHE A 142 -0.22 25.39 -20.35
CA PHE A 142 0.96 26.16 -20.77
C PHE A 142 0.96 26.62 -22.24
N LEU A 143 0.24 25.94 -23.16
CA LEU A 143 0.22 26.29 -24.58
C LEU A 143 -1.15 26.81 -25.07
N GLU A 144 -2.26 26.42 -24.42
CA GLU A 144 -3.61 26.89 -24.80
C GLU A 144 -4.04 28.11 -23.97
N SER A 145 -3.73 28.10 -22.66
CA SER A 145 -4.06 29.17 -21.71
C SER A 145 -2.89 29.47 -20.75
N PRO A 146 -1.75 29.99 -21.24
CA PRO A 146 -0.63 30.37 -20.37
C PRO A 146 -1.11 31.31 -19.25
N PHE A 147 -0.62 31.10 -18.03
CA PHE A 147 -1.03 31.89 -16.87
C PHE A 147 -0.72 33.38 -17.07
N ASP A 148 -1.77 34.20 -17.21
CA ASP A 148 -1.69 35.66 -17.17
C ASP A 148 -1.25 36.16 -15.78
N PHE A 149 0.06 36.11 -15.53
CA PHE A 149 0.69 36.97 -14.52
C PHE A 149 0.69 38.39 -15.10
N PRO A 150 -0.18 39.30 -14.60
CA PRO A 150 -0.30 39.56 -13.17
C PRO A 150 -1.66 39.29 -12.53
N ILE A 151 -1.63 39.02 -11.21
CA ILE A 151 -2.74 38.74 -10.28
C ILE A 151 -3.84 39.83 -10.20
N TRP A 152 -3.72 40.92 -10.95
CA TRP A 152 -4.51 42.16 -10.77
C TRP A 152 -5.37 42.57 -11.97
N THR A 153 -5.44 41.78 -13.04
CA THR A 153 -6.34 42.02 -14.18
C THR A 153 -7.73 41.38 -13.95
N PRO A 154 -8.83 42.16 -13.87
CA PRO A 154 -10.19 41.62 -13.75
C PRO A 154 -10.71 41.13 -15.11
N TYR A 155 -10.10 40.07 -15.65
CA TYR A 155 -10.55 39.41 -16.87
C TYR A 155 -11.89 38.66 -16.64
N PRO A 156 -12.79 38.52 -17.64
CA PRO A 156 -14.12 37.96 -17.43
C PRO A 156 -14.13 36.54 -16.83
N ASN A 157 -15.07 36.31 -15.90
CA ASN A 157 -15.04 35.25 -14.89
C ASN A 157 -14.98 33.79 -15.38
N SER A 158 -15.26 33.50 -16.65
CA SER A 158 -15.48 32.13 -17.15
C SER A 158 -14.21 31.30 -17.25
N THR A 159 -13.12 31.85 -17.80
CA THR A 159 -11.86 31.10 -18.01
C THR A 159 -11.15 30.74 -16.71
N VAL A 160 -11.20 31.63 -15.71
CA VAL A 160 -10.61 31.42 -14.38
C VAL A 160 -11.20 30.19 -13.68
N TYR A 161 -12.47 29.86 -13.92
CA TYR A 161 -13.07 28.63 -13.40
C TYR A 161 -12.48 27.38 -14.08
N ILE A 162 -12.40 27.39 -15.42
CA ILE A 162 -11.91 26.27 -16.24
C ILE A 162 -10.44 25.96 -15.88
N GLN A 163 -9.59 26.98 -15.79
CA GLN A 163 -8.17 26.86 -15.41
C GLN A 163 -7.99 26.28 -14.00
N ARG A 164 -8.88 26.63 -13.04
CA ARG A 164 -8.89 26.01 -11.70
C ARG A 164 -9.29 24.54 -11.73
N LEU A 165 -10.15 24.15 -12.68
CA LEU A 165 -10.57 22.75 -12.87
C LEU A 165 -9.46 21.91 -13.50
N GLU A 166 -8.75 22.44 -14.49
CA GLU A 166 -7.54 21.85 -15.06
C GLU A 166 -6.43 21.70 -14.01
N LEU A 167 -6.20 22.73 -13.18
CA LEU A 167 -5.24 22.68 -12.08
C LEU A 167 -5.63 21.66 -11.00
N ALA A 168 -6.93 21.48 -10.74
CA ALA A 168 -7.42 20.42 -9.86
C ALA A 168 -7.16 19.03 -10.46
N LEU A 169 -7.47 18.81 -11.74
CA LEU A 169 -7.15 17.56 -12.45
C LEU A 169 -5.65 17.27 -12.44
N LEU A 170 -4.79 18.27 -12.67
CA LEU A 170 -3.33 18.16 -12.56
C LEU A 170 -2.92 17.71 -11.15
N CYS A 171 -3.53 18.29 -10.11
CA CYS A 171 -3.28 17.90 -8.72
C CYS A 171 -3.67 16.44 -8.46
N PHE A 172 -4.83 15.98 -8.94
CA PHE A 172 -5.26 14.58 -8.82
C PHE A 172 -4.36 13.61 -9.61
N THR A 173 -3.82 14.02 -10.76
CA THR A 173 -2.81 13.24 -11.51
C THR A 173 -1.48 13.14 -10.75
N PHE A 174 -1.04 14.20 -10.07
CA PHE A 174 0.13 14.14 -9.17
C PHE A 174 -0.13 13.28 -7.93
N LEU A 175 -1.32 13.38 -7.31
CA LEU A 175 -1.69 12.50 -6.20
C LEU A 175 -1.71 11.02 -6.63
N GLU A 176 -2.19 10.72 -7.84
CA GLU A 176 -2.16 9.38 -8.40
C GLU A 176 -0.72 8.85 -8.58
N PHE A 177 0.22 9.69 -9.03
CA PHE A 177 1.64 9.35 -9.10
C PHE A 177 2.22 8.96 -7.73
N PHE A 178 1.90 9.72 -6.69
CA PHE A 178 2.33 9.42 -5.32
C PHE A 178 1.66 8.16 -4.77
N LEU A 179 0.35 7.96 -4.96
CA LEU A 179 -0.37 6.75 -4.54
C LEU A 179 0.21 5.50 -5.22
N LEU A 180 0.45 5.56 -6.52
CA LEU A 180 1.02 4.45 -7.30
C LEU A 180 2.43 4.08 -6.81
N SER A 181 3.25 5.10 -6.49
CA SER A 181 4.60 4.95 -5.93
C SER A 181 4.56 4.33 -4.52
N SER A 182 3.70 4.85 -3.63
CA SER A 182 3.52 4.36 -2.26
C SER A 182 3.01 2.92 -2.23
N THR A 183 2.10 2.56 -3.13
CA THR A 183 1.59 1.18 -3.27
C THR A 183 2.69 0.26 -3.79
N ALA A 184 3.45 0.66 -4.82
CA ALA A 184 4.57 -0.14 -5.34
C ALA A 184 5.66 -0.40 -4.28
N ILE A 185 6.03 0.63 -3.49
CA ILE A 185 6.97 0.49 -2.37
C ILE A 185 6.43 -0.47 -1.30
N THR A 186 5.14 -0.36 -0.97
CA THR A 186 4.50 -1.21 0.06
C THR A 186 4.44 -2.67 -0.39
N VAL A 187 4.05 -2.93 -1.64
CA VAL A 187 4.04 -4.29 -2.24
C VAL A 187 5.45 -4.87 -2.32
N CYS A 188 6.46 -4.08 -2.70
CA CYS A 188 7.85 -4.52 -2.77
C CYS A 188 8.38 -4.91 -1.37
N ARG A 189 8.13 -4.08 -0.34
CA ARG A 189 8.52 -4.35 1.05
C ARG A 189 7.88 -5.62 1.61
N GLU A 190 6.61 -5.86 1.29
CA GLU A 190 5.92 -7.09 1.70
C GLU A 190 6.45 -8.32 0.94
N GLY A 191 6.78 -8.17 -0.35
CA GLY A 191 7.40 -9.20 -1.16
C GLY A 191 8.76 -9.67 -0.63
N HIS A 192 9.61 -8.74 -0.17
CA HIS A 192 10.90 -9.04 0.45
C HIS A 192 10.73 -9.82 1.77
N ARG A 193 9.90 -9.30 2.68
CA ARG A 193 9.61 -9.91 3.99
C ARG A 193 8.97 -11.30 3.93
N SER A 194 8.45 -11.70 2.77
CA SER A 194 7.86 -13.03 2.53
C SER A 194 8.85 -14.03 1.90
N ALA A 195 10.12 -13.67 1.73
CA ALA A 195 11.18 -14.49 1.14
C ALA A 195 12.40 -14.71 2.06
N GLU A 196 12.33 -14.20 3.29
CA GLU A 196 13.31 -14.34 4.39
C GLU A 196 12.78 -15.31 5.46
#